data_AF-A0A8K0CV06-F1
#
_entry.id   AF-A0A8K0CV06-F1
#
_cell.length_a   1.000
_cell.length_b   1.000
_cell.length_c   1.000
_cell.angle_alpha   90.00
_cell.angle_beta   90.00
_cell.angle_gamma   90.00
#
_symmetry.space_group_name_H-M   'P 1'
#
loop_
_entity.id
_entity.type
_entity.pdbx_description
1 polymer ?
#
loop_
_entity_poly.entity_id
_entity_poly.type
_entity_poly.pdbx_seq_one_letter_code
_entity_poly.pdbx_strand_id
1 'polypeptide(L)'
;MFSTCTTLIAETVRNQYEKIDSLILNVKKVFLKAPLRVKVYKKSLGYLPLPPKPVLTRWRAWLQAAIFHCEHLEDNQKVVMKFDNNTAKPIETAQKPYKLPEIKKGLVYKKRILLYLQKI
;
A
#
# COMPACT_ATOMS: atom_id res chain seq x y z
N MET A 1 9.62 23.65 18.55
CA MET A 1 9.47 22.57 19.54
C MET A 1 8.26 21.64 19.26
N PHE A 2 7.76 21.55 18.01
CA PHE A 2 6.57 20.75 17.66
C PHE A 2 6.86 19.45 16.89
N SER A 3 8.14 19.14 16.63
CA SER A 3 8.53 18.02 15.76
C SER A 3 8.33 16.65 16.41
N THR A 4 8.65 16.49 17.69
CA THR A 4 8.74 15.19 18.37
C THR A 4 7.39 14.54 18.70
N CYS A 5 6.35 15.30 19.02
CA CYS A 5 5.02 14.71 19.25
C CYS A 5 4.41 14.12 17.97
N THR A 6 4.62 14.77 16.82
CA THR A 6 4.06 14.30 15.55
C THR A 6 4.71 13.00 15.06
N THR A 7 6.00 12.79 15.35
CA THR A 7 6.71 11.55 15.00
C THR A 7 6.27 10.37 15.86
N LEU A 8 6.06 10.58 17.17
CA LEU A 8 5.59 9.52 18.06
C LEU A 8 4.19 9.03 17.69
N ILE A 9 3.25 9.95 17.44
CA ILE A 9 1.89 9.59 16.98
C ILE A 9 1.97 8.81 15.66
N ALA A 10 2.82 9.24 14.72
CA ALA A 10 3.01 8.55 13.46
C ALA A 10 3.58 7.13 13.62
N GLU A 11 4.53 6.94 14.53
CA GLU A 11 5.10 5.62 14.85
C GLU A 11 4.07 4.71 15.51
N THR A 12 3.32 5.20 16.50
CA THR A 12 2.25 4.43 17.15
C THR A 12 1.20 3.99 16.14
N VAL A 13 0.79 4.90 15.25
CA VAL A 13 -0.15 4.59 14.16
C VAL A 13 0.44 3.53 13.24
N ARG A 14 1.68 3.68 12.75
CA ARG A 14 2.30 2.66 11.88
C ARG A 14 2.38 1.28 12.55
N ASN A 15 2.72 1.24 13.84
CA ASN A 15 2.75 0.00 14.61
C ASN A 15 1.36 -0.67 14.67
N GLN A 16 0.28 0.10 14.81
CA GLN A 16 -1.10 -0.42 14.73
C GLN A 16 -1.52 -0.89 13.32
N TYR A 17 -0.79 -0.46 12.28
CA TYR A 17 -1.08 -0.72 10.88
C TYR A 17 0.04 -1.50 10.16
N GLU A 18 0.86 -2.27 10.89
CA GLU A 18 2.01 -3.00 10.33
C GLU A 18 1.64 -3.89 9.12
N LYS A 19 0.49 -4.58 9.18
CA LYS A 19 -0.01 -5.40 8.07
C LYS A 19 -0.25 -4.59 6.79
N ILE A 20 -0.72 -3.35 6.93
CA ILE A 20 -0.96 -2.43 5.80
C ILE A 20 0.38 -1.92 5.29
N ASP A 21 1.31 -1.55 6.17
CA ASP A 21 2.64 -1.10 5.77
C ASP A 21 3.39 -2.19 4.98
N SER A 22 3.36 -3.42 5.47
CA SER A 22 3.91 -4.58 4.77
C SER A 22 3.27 -4.78 3.39
N LEU A 23 1.94 -4.63 3.28
CA LEU A 23 1.25 -4.71 2.00
C LEU A 23 1.74 -3.63 1.02
N ILE A 24 1.77 -2.36 1.45
CA ILE A 24 2.22 -1.22 0.62
C ILE A 24 3.65 -1.48 0.11
N LEU A 25 4.55 -1.89 1.02
CA LEU A 25 5.94 -2.18 0.69
C LEU A 25 6.07 -3.33 -0.30
N ASN A 26 5.30 -4.41 -0.14
CA ASN A 26 5.35 -5.58 -1.00
C ASN A 26 4.76 -5.31 -2.39
N VAL A 27 3.60 -4.67 -2.46
CA VAL A 27 2.98 -4.27 -3.74
C VAL A 27 3.90 -3.35 -4.53
N LYS A 28 4.54 -2.38 -3.86
CA LYS A 28 5.55 -1.53 -4.48
C LYS A 28 6.74 -2.34 -5.05
N LYS A 29 7.26 -3.32 -4.29
CA LYS A 29 8.38 -4.16 -4.73
C LYS A 29 8.05 -4.95 -6.00
N VAL A 30 6.77 -5.26 -6.26
CA VAL A 30 6.36 -5.87 -7.53
C VAL A 30 6.73 -4.97 -8.71
N PHE A 31 6.47 -3.67 -8.63
CA PHE A 31 6.71 -2.77 -9.77
C PHE A 31 8.13 -2.18 -9.81
N LEU A 32 8.91 -2.33 -8.74
CA LEU A 32 10.26 -1.81 -8.63
C LEU A 32 11.20 -2.49 -9.65
N LYS A 33 11.89 -1.68 -10.47
CA LYS A 33 12.84 -2.13 -11.51
C LYS A 33 12.24 -3.14 -12.51
N ALA A 34 10.93 -3.08 -12.74
CA ALA A 34 10.22 -4.05 -13.57
C ALA A 34 9.36 -3.38 -14.66
N PRO A 35 9.97 -2.89 -15.75
CA PRO A 35 9.27 -2.10 -16.77
C PRO A 35 8.13 -2.89 -17.44
N LEU A 36 8.28 -4.21 -17.63
CA LEU A 36 7.21 -5.05 -18.19
C LEU A 36 5.97 -5.09 -17.28
N ARG A 37 6.15 -5.23 -15.96
CA ARG A 37 5.04 -5.22 -15.01
C ARG A 37 4.38 -3.85 -14.91
N VAL A 38 5.16 -2.77 -15.02
CA VAL A 38 4.64 -1.41 -15.13
C VAL A 38 3.80 -1.22 -16.41
N LYS A 39 4.23 -1.78 -17.55
CA LYS A 39 3.43 -1.76 -18.79
C LYS A 39 2.10 -2.50 -18.61
N VAL A 40 2.10 -3.67 -17.98
CA VAL A 40 0.87 -4.43 -17.67
C VAL A 40 -0.05 -3.65 -16.73
N TYR A 41 0.51 -2.99 -15.72
CA TYR A 41 -0.23 -2.11 -14.81
C TYR A 41 -0.90 -0.98 -15.57
N LYS A 42 -0.15 -0.20 -16.35
CA LYS A 42 -0.68 0.92 -17.16
C LYS A 42 -1.72 0.47 -18.19
N LYS A 43 -1.58 -0.73 -18.76
CA LYS A 43 -2.58 -1.30 -19.68
C LYS A 43 -3.89 -1.68 -18.96
N SER A 44 -3.81 -2.13 -17.71
CA SER A 44 -5.00 -2.54 -16.94
C SER A 44 -5.65 -1.38 -16.17
N LEU A 45 -4.84 -0.44 -15.67
CA LEU A 45 -5.22 0.65 -14.77
C LEU A 45 -4.61 1.97 -15.25
N GLY A 46 -4.79 2.29 -16.53
CA GLY A 46 -4.19 3.48 -17.15
C GLY A 46 -4.68 4.81 -16.57
N TYR A 47 -5.84 4.81 -15.91
CA TYR A 47 -6.41 5.95 -15.20
C TYR A 47 -5.80 6.16 -13.81
N LEU A 48 -5.06 5.18 -13.27
CA LEU A 48 -4.43 5.27 -11.95
C LEU A 48 -2.93 5.56 -12.06
N PRO A 49 -2.39 6.39 -11.15
CA PRO A 49 -0.94 6.48 -11.00
C PRO A 49 -0.38 5.15 -10.48
N LEU A 50 0.91 4.92 -10.71
CA LEU A 50 1.59 3.78 -10.10
C LEU A 50 1.49 3.85 -8.57
N PRO A 51 1.46 2.70 -7.88
CA PRO A 51 1.40 2.65 -6.43
C PRO A 51 2.47 3.56 -5.79
N PRO A 52 2.08 4.56 -4.99
CA PRO A 52 2.98 5.59 -4.51
C PRO A 52 4.01 5.01 -3.54
N LYS A 53 5.23 5.54 -3.59
CA LYS A 53 6.29 5.18 -2.65
C LYS A 53 6.07 5.97 -1.35
N PRO A 54 5.81 5.32 -0.20
CA PRO A 54 5.84 6.03 1.07
C PRO A 54 7.26 6.55 1.30
N VAL A 55 7.40 7.84 1.56
CA VAL A 55 8.64 8.44 2.08
C VAL A 55 8.64 8.16 3.58
N LEU A 56 9.49 7.23 4.02
CA LEU A 56 9.50 6.73 5.41
C LEU A 56 9.60 7.87 6.44
N THR A 57 10.39 8.90 6.11
CA THR A 57 10.64 10.08 6.96
C THR A 57 9.50 11.09 6.98
N ARG A 58 8.44 10.93 6.17
CA ARG A 58 7.31 11.87 6.09
C ARG A 58 5.98 11.13 6.30
N TRP A 59 5.44 11.21 7.52
CA TRP A 59 4.18 10.54 7.89
C TRP A 59 3.03 10.86 6.92
N ARG A 60 2.92 12.11 6.47
CA ARG A 60 1.90 12.55 5.49
C ARG A 60 1.99 11.79 4.16
N ALA A 61 3.20 11.51 3.68
CA ALA A 61 3.40 10.74 2.45
C ALA A 61 3.03 9.26 2.65
N TRP A 62 3.32 8.71 3.84
CA TRP A 62 2.87 7.36 4.19
C TRP A 62 1.35 7.27 4.28
N LEU A 63 0.70 8.26 4.89
CA LEU A 63 -0.76 8.31 5.01
C LEU A 63 -1.43 8.36 3.64
N GLN A 64 -0.94 9.22 2.74
CA GLN A 64 -1.42 9.29 1.36
C GLN A 64 -1.26 7.96 0.62
N ALA A 65 -0.11 7.30 0.78
CA ALA A 65 0.10 5.98 0.19
C ALA A 65 -0.86 4.93 0.77
N ALA A 66 -1.05 4.92 2.09
CA ALA A 66 -1.98 4.02 2.75
C ALA A 66 -3.42 4.23 2.27
N ILE A 67 -3.87 5.47 2.16
CA ILE A 67 -5.19 5.81 1.64
C ILE A 67 -5.34 5.34 0.18
N PHE A 68 -4.37 5.64 -0.68
CA PHE A 68 -4.37 5.18 -2.08
C PHE A 68 -4.51 3.65 -2.18
N HIS A 69 -3.74 2.91 -1.38
CA HIS A 69 -3.79 1.45 -1.35
C HIS A 69 -5.11 0.91 -0.79
N CYS A 70 -5.75 1.61 0.14
CA CYS A 70 -7.09 1.27 0.61
C CYS A 70 -8.16 1.51 -0.47
N GLU A 71 -8.04 2.61 -1.22
CA GLU A 71 -9.03 3.01 -2.25
C GLU A 71 -8.97 2.15 -3.49
N HIS A 72 -7.77 1.76 -3.89
CA HIS A 72 -7.54 0.96 -5.09
C HIS A 72 -7.14 -0.47 -4.74
N LEU A 73 -7.61 -0.98 -3.59
CA LEU A 73 -7.21 -2.30 -3.11
C LEU A 73 -7.56 -3.40 -4.11
N GLU A 74 -8.80 -3.39 -4.60
CA GLU A 74 -9.31 -4.40 -5.53
C GLU A 74 -8.66 -4.29 -6.91
N ASP A 75 -8.48 -3.08 -7.41
CA ASP A 75 -7.80 -2.82 -8.68
C ASP A 75 -6.36 -3.30 -8.65
N ASN A 76 -5.62 -2.94 -7.58
CA ASN A 76 -4.25 -3.41 -7.38
C ASN A 76 -4.20 -4.93 -7.20
N GLN A 77 -5.16 -5.53 -6.47
CA GLN A 77 -5.27 -6.98 -6.33
C GLN A 77 -5.44 -7.66 -7.70
N LYS A 78 -6.36 -7.17 -8.55
CA LYS A 78 -6.61 -7.72 -9.88
C LYS A 78 -5.35 -7.72 -10.73
N VAL A 79 -4.54 -6.66 -10.68
CA VAL A 79 -3.28 -6.59 -11.44
C VAL A 79 -2.20 -7.48 -10.84
N VAL A 80 -2.00 -7.45 -9.53
CA VAL A 80 -0.97 -8.24 -8.85
C VAL A 80 -1.21 -9.75 -8.99
N MET A 81 -2.48 -10.17 -9.02
CA MET A 81 -2.86 -11.57 -9.24
C MET A 81 -2.67 -12.07 -10.67
N LYS A 82 -2.48 -11.18 -11.66
CA LYS A 82 -2.17 -11.59 -13.06
C LYS A 82 -0.73 -12.06 -13.22
N PHE A 83 0.16 -11.73 -12.30
CA PHE A 83 1.57 -12.10 -12.40
C PHE A 83 1.81 -13.51 -11.86
N ASP A 84 2.66 -14.28 -12.55
CA ASP A 84 3.12 -15.57 -12.07
C ASP A 84 3.99 -15.41 -10.81
N ASN A 85 3.61 -16.12 -9.75
CA ASN A 85 4.27 -16.03 -8.45
C ASN A 85 5.60 -16.78 -8.40
N ASN A 86 5.86 -17.67 -9.37
CA ASN A 86 7.14 -18.38 -9.49
C ASN A 86 8.23 -17.49 -10.10
N THR A 87 7.85 -16.42 -10.82
CA THR A 87 8.81 -15.57 -11.52
C THR A 87 9.62 -14.67 -10.57
N ALA A 88 9.05 -14.23 -9.44
CA ALA A 88 9.76 -13.37 -8.51
C ALA A 88 9.17 -13.38 -7.09
N LYS A 89 10.06 -13.42 -6.08
CA LYS A 89 9.68 -13.38 -4.65
C LYS A 89 8.75 -12.22 -4.27
N PRO A 90 8.93 -10.98 -4.77
CA PRO A 90 8.02 -9.88 -4.47
C PRO A 90 6.57 -10.13 -4.90
N ILE A 91 6.34 -10.90 -5.97
CA ILE A 91 4.99 -11.23 -6.46
C ILE A 91 4.33 -12.19 -5.49
N GLU A 92 5.01 -13.27 -5.13
CA GLU A 92 4.55 -14.26 -4.16
C GLU A 92 4.18 -13.58 -2.83
N THR A 93 5.08 -12.74 -2.29
CA THR A 93 4.86 -12.05 -1.02
C THR A 93 3.72 -11.03 -1.10
N ALA A 94 3.54 -10.33 -2.23
CA ALA A 94 2.45 -9.38 -2.42
C ALA A 94 1.09 -10.07 -2.59
N GLN A 95 1.04 -11.26 -3.20
CA GLN A 95 -0.21 -12.01 -3.40
C GLN A 95 -0.75 -12.66 -2.13
N LYS A 96 0.12 -13.11 -1.21
CA LYS A 96 -0.29 -13.80 0.03
C LYS A 96 -1.33 -13.00 0.85
N PRO A 97 -1.12 -11.71 1.19
CA PRO A 97 -2.10 -10.94 1.95
C PRO A 97 -3.46 -10.78 1.24
N TYR A 98 -3.45 -10.67 -0.09
CA TYR A 98 -4.69 -10.52 -0.87
C TYR A 98 -5.60 -11.75 -0.85
N LYS A 99 -5.06 -12.92 -0.51
CA LYS A 99 -5.84 -14.16 -0.34
C LYS A 99 -6.53 -14.23 1.03
N LEU A 100 -6.13 -13.39 1.98
CA LEU A 100 -6.72 -13.37 3.32
C LEU A 100 -7.94 -12.44 3.38
N PRO A 101 -9.14 -12.94 3.71
CA PRO A 101 -10.35 -12.12 3.78
C PRO A 101 -10.29 -11.04 4.87
N GLU A 102 -9.48 -11.26 5.91
CA GLU A 102 -9.25 -10.30 7.00
C GLU A 102 -8.61 -9.00 6.55
N ILE A 103 -7.75 -9.03 5.52
CA ILE A 103 -7.07 -7.84 5.00
C ILE A 103 -8.11 -6.89 4.38
N LYS A 104 -9.06 -7.43 3.60
CA LYS A 104 -10.16 -6.64 3.00
C LYS A 104 -11.04 -5.99 4.07
N LYS A 105 -11.49 -6.75 5.06
CA LYS A 105 -12.34 -6.24 6.16
C LYS A 105 -11.60 -5.22 7.03
N GLY A 106 -10.33 -5.50 7.36
CA GLY A 106 -9.49 -4.61 8.16
C GLY A 106 -9.21 -3.28 7.46
N LEU A 107 -8.91 -3.29 6.16
CA LEU A 107 -8.61 -2.07 5.40
C LEU A 107 -9.82 -1.12 5.30
N VAL A 108 -11.02 -1.65 5.09
CA VAL A 108 -12.25 -0.84 5.00
C VAL A 108 -12.54 -0.12 6.32
N TYR A 109 -12.43 -0.82 7.46
CA TYR A 109 -12.64 -0.22 8.78
C TYR A 109 -11.58 0.85 9.11
N LYS A 110 -10.33 0.58 8.70
CA LYS A 110 -9.18 1.41 9.00
C LYS A 110 -9.08 2.65 8.09
N LYS A 111 -9.69 2.63 6.90
CA LYS A 111 -9.80 3.78 5.98
C LYS A 111 -10.37 5.02 6.69
N ARG A 112 -11.42 4.86 7.50
CA ARG A 112 -12.07 5.98 8.19
C ARG A 112 -11.12 6.70 9.17
N ILE A 113 -10.28 5.93 9.87
CA ILE A 113 -9.27 6.47 10.77
C ILE A 113 -8.16 7.18 9.98
N LEU A 114 -7.69 6.59 8.87
CA LEU A 114 -6.67 7.23 8.02
C LEU A 114 -7.15 8.56 7.41
N LEU A 115 -8.42 8.64 7.00
CA LEU A 115 -9.02 9.88 6.50
C LEU A 115 -9.17 10.94 7.59
N TYR A 116 -9.46 10.54 8.83
CA TYR A 116 -9.51 11.47 9.96
C TYR A 116 -8.12 12.03 10.26
N LEU A 117 -7.09 11.19 10.26
CA LEU A 117 -5.70 11.61 10.48
C LEU A 117 -5.18 12.58 9.41
N GLN A 118 -5.78 12.63 8.22
CA GLN A 118 -5.39 13.60 7.18
C GLN A 118 -5.82 15.03 7.50
N LYS A 119 -6.82 15.20 8.38
CA LYS A 119 -7.42 16.48 8.77
C LYS A 119 -6.77 17.10 10.01
N ILE A 120 -5.90 16.37 10.70
CA ILE A 120 -5.04 16.84 11.78
C ILE A 120 -3.78 17.45 11.18
#